data_AF-A0A1E9MAI2-F1
#
_entry.id   AF-A0A1E9MAI2-F1
#
_cell.length_a   1.000
_cell.length_b   1.000
_cell.length_c   1.000
_cell.angle_alpha   90.00
_cell.angle_beta   90.00
_cell.angle_gamma   90.00
#
_symmetry.space_group_name_H-M   'P 1'
#
loop_
_entity.id
_entity.type
_entity.pdbx_description
1 polymer ?
#
loop_
_entity_poly.entity_id
_entity_poly.type
_entity_poly.pdbx_seq_one_letter_code
_entity_poly.pdbx_strand_id
1 'polypeptide(L)'
;MKSPNRRTGATSRTGMSRRLLTTGALLAIGVLPLSACSLFNPPLERDESVHAVFDAEQDIVKMPLDDYPYYEGGTHYEYTAHQIAMKQCYAEHGQSYTDPDQASQSESAPSGDPGRKYGPWNVEYAKKYGFQKRDPNAAPISFSSPESLSPEEQLRTECLDKARETLDAAVPEGKRLENDVQSTYSRISTEAGNAVYGSKLHRELEEKWKQCVSDRGLTPNKAGYVAEESPLNEQLSKNGGFNEPASEEEIRIATIMAECNQQVGMSQQLYDLEAQYQMPLIRKYQAQLEQERKAERERDEKFKQYVMEHQ
;
A
#
# COMPACT_ATOMS: atom_id res chain seq x y z
N MET A 1 1.48 -56.81 38.84
CA MET A 1 2.03 -57.00 40.21
C MET A 1 3.56 -56.91 40.15
N LYS A 2 4.14 -56.33 41.21
CA LYS A 2 5.56 -56.00 41.45
C LYS A 2 6.55 -57.15 41.21
N SER A 3 7.63 -56.83 40.46
CA SER A 3 9.07 -56.96 40.82
C SER A 3 9.69 -58.35 41.11
N PRO A 4 11.02 -58.50 41.23
CA PRO A 4 12.13 -58.20 40.31
C PRO A 4 13.22 -59.31 40.32
N ASN A 5 14.45 -58.97 39.88
CA ASN A 5 15.75 -59.59 40.23
C ASN A 5 16.19 -60.83 39.43
N ARG A 6 17.48 -61.09 39.14
CA ARG A 6 18.76 -60.34 39.23
C ARG A 6 19.83 -61.30 38.65
N ARG A 7 20.78 -60.72 37.89
CA ARG A 7 22.16 -61.14 37.56
C ARG A 7 22.64 -62.55 37.90
N THR A 8 23.35 -63.17 36.94
CA THR A 8 24.75 -63.70 36.99
C THR A 8 24.99 -64.46 35.67
N GLY A 9 26.15 -64.52 35.04
CA GLY A 9 27.50 -64.10 35.40
C GLY A 9 28.41 -64.22 34.16
N ALA A 10 29.60 -63.63 34.26
CA ALA A 10 30.67 -63.78 33.29
C ALA A 10 31.46 -65.06 33.57
N THR A 11 32.00 -65.71 32.52
CA THR A 11 33.40 -66.20 32.44
C THR A 11 33.61 -67.07 31.20
N SER A 12 34.51 -66.65 30.30
CA SER A 12 35.74 -67.42 30.02
C SER A 12 36.58 -66.77 28.92
N ARG A 13 37.86 -66.55 29.27
CA ARG A 13 38.97 -66.28 28.36
C ARG A 13 39.44 -67.60 27.75
N THR A 14 39.79 -67.61 26.47
CA THR A 14 41.14 -67.85 25.92
C THR A 14 41.05 -68.26 24.45
N GLY A 15 42.01 -67.83 23.63
CA GLY A 15 42.16 -68.32 22.25
C GLY A 15 42.80 -67.32 21.30
N MET A 16 44.12 -67.19 21.38
CA MET A 16 44.98 -66.35 20.54
C MET A 16 45.21 -67.02 19.18
N SER A 17 44.89 -66.37 18.05
CA SER A 17 45.62 -66.58 16.79
C SER A 17 45.43 -65.44 15.79
N ARG A 18 46.54 -65.12 15.12
CA ARG A 18 46.79 -64.00 14.21
C ARG A 18 45.94 -64.06 12.94
N ARG A 19 45.45 -62.90 12.47
CA ARG A 19 45.84 -62.27 11.19
C ARG A 19 45.10 -60.94 11.00
N LEU A 20 45.86 -59.96 10.51
CA LEU A 20 45.45 -58.61 10.14
C LEU A 20 44.36 -58.60 9.06
N LEU A 21 43.52 -57.56 9.08
CA LEU A 21 42.86 -56.81 7.98
C LEU A 21 41.67 -56.04 8.60
N THR A 22 41.87 -54.79 9.04
CA THR A 22 41.46 -53.53 8.37
C THR A 22 39.97 -53.43 8.02
N THR A 23 39.22 -52.67 8.83
CA THR A 23 38.07 -51.77 8.55
C THR A 23 37.30 -51.61 9.89
N GLY A 24 37.16 -50.46 10.56
CA GLY A 24 37.10 -49.09 10.07
C GLY A 24 35.65 -48.61 10.02
N ALA A 25 35.00 -48.41 11.18
CA ALA A 25 33.70 -47.74 11.28
C ALA A 25 33.56 -47.02 12.63
N LEU A 26 34.06 -45.78 12.68
CA LEU A 26 33.78 -44.83 13.75
C LEU A 26 32.47 -44.10 13.40
N LEU A 27 31.46 -44.29 14.25
CA LEU A 27 30.24 -43.49 14.31
C LEU A 27 30.60 -42.03 14.67
N ALA A 28 30.56 -41.14 13.70
CA ALA A 28 30.52 -39.70 13.93
C ALA A 28 29.05 -39.26 13.97
N ILE A 29 28.58 -38.90 15.16
CA ILE A 29 27.30 -38.23 15.39
C ILE A 29 27.46 -36.80 14.84
N GLY A 30 26.94 -36.56 13.63
CA GLY A 30 26.83 -35.23 13.06
C GLY A 30 25.67 -34.47 13.72
N VAL A 31 26.00 -33.46 14.50
CA VAL A 31 25.03 -32.43 14.93
C VAL A 31 24.69 -31.59 13.71
N LEU A 32 23.54 -31.87 13.10
CA LEU A 32 22.95 -31.00 12.09
C LEU A 32 22.40 -29.74 12.79
N PRO A 33 22.85 -28.52 12.45
CA PRO A 33 22.14 -27.33 12.87
C PRO A 33 20.79 -27.30 12.14
N LEU A 34 19.71 -27.39 12.91
CA LEU A 34 18.33 -27.16 12.47
C LEU A 34 18.15 -25.67 12.15
N SER A 35 18.62 -25.25 10.99
CA SER A 35 18.27 -23.96 10.36
C SER A 35 17.51 -24.24 9.07
N ALA A 36 16.35 -24.88 9.20
CA ALA A 36 15.49 -25.28 8.08
C ALA A 36 14.11 -24.57 8.07
N CYS A 37 13.99 -23.39 8.68
CA CYS A 37 12.72 -22.63 8.66
C CYS A 37 12.57 -21.69 7.44
N SER A 38 13.50 -21.69 6.48
CA SER A 38 13.43 -20.82 5.29
C SER A 38 13.05 -21.54 3.98
N LEU A 39 12.78 -22.84 4.03
CA LEU A 39 12.54 -23.66 2.82
C LEU A 39 11.06 -23.75 2.39
N PHE A 40 10.13 -23.13 3.12
CA PHE A 40 8.69 -23.32 2.87
C PHE A 40 7.99 -22.24 2.04
N ASN A 41 8.71 -21.19 1.62
CA ASN A 41 8.22 -20.27 0.58
C ASN A 41 9.39 -19.89 -0.34
N PRO A 42 9.39 -20.31 -1.62
CA PRO A 42 10.36 -19.80 -2.58
C PRO A 42 10.25 -18.27 -2.64
N PRO A 43 11.36 -17.55 -2.86
CA PRO A 43 11.31 -16.11 -3.07
C PRO A 43 10.35 -15.79 -4.22
N LEU A 44 9.61 -14.70 -4.07
CA LEU A 44 8.64 -14.27 -5.06
C LEU A 44 9.33 -14.14 -6.43
N GLU A 45 8.71 -14.70 -7.47
CA GLU A 45 9.20 -14.59 -8.83
C GLU A 45 9.24 -13.13 -9.27
N ARG A 46 10.22 -12.78 -10.11
CA ARG A 46 10.40 -11.44 -10.66
C ARG A 46 10.53 -11.51 -12.17
N ASP A 47 9.87 -10.59 -12.86
CA ASP A 47 10.09 -10.34 -14.28
C ASP A 47 10.95 -9.09 -14.45
N GLU A 48 12.28 -9.26 -14.56
CA GLU A 48 13.26 -8.16 -14.62
C GLU A 48 13.12 -7.26 -15.86
N SER A 49 12.29 -7.64 -16.84
CA SER A 49 12.00 -6.82 -18.01
C SER A 49 10.95 -5.73 -17.77
N VAL A 50 10.28 -5.78 -16.61
CA VAL A 50 9.20 -4.86 -16.25
C VAL A 50 9.74 -3.72 -15.41
N HIS A 51 9.33 -2.50 -15.73
CA HIS A 51 9.75 -1.26 -15.07
C HIS A 51 8.54 -0.37 -14.83
N ALA A 52 8.61 0.42 -13.77
CA ALA A 52 7.63 1.48 -13.51
C ALA A 52 7.90 2.67 -14.44
N VAL A 53 6.83 3.34 -14.88
CA VAL A 53 6.95 4.50 -15.76
C VAL A 53 6.71 5.77 -14.96
N PHE A 54 7.71 6.65 -14.94
CA PHE A 54 7.63 7.94 -14.26
C PHE A 54 7.28 9.01 -15.28
N ASP A 55 6.13 9.67 -15.11
CA ASP A 55 5.73 10.81 -15.91
C ASP A 55 5.96 12.09 -15.09
N ALA A 56 7.10 12.74 -15.32
CA ALA A 56 7.48 13.95 -14.60
C ALA A 56 6.60 15.17 -14.91
N GLU A 57 5.94 15.20 -16.07
CA GLU A 57 5.05 16.30 -16.46
C GLU A 57 3.72 16.22 -15.69
N GLN A 58 3.19 15.00 -15.57
CA GLN A 58 1.98 14.72 -14.81
C GLN A 58 2.24 14.47 -13.32
N ASP A 59 3.50 14.29 -12.93
CA ASP A 59 3.94 13.95 -11.57
C ASP A 59 3.31 12.64 -11.05
N ILE A 60 3.21 11.64 -11.93
CA ILE A 60 2.66 10.32 -11.61
C ILE A 60 3.66 9.21 -11.88
N VAL A 61 3.49 8.10 -11.16
CA VAL A 61 4.17 6.83 -11.43
C VAL A 61 3.13 5.82 -11.86
N LYS A 62 3.33 5.21 -13.02
CA LYS A 62 2.48 4.14 -13.55
C LYS A 62 3.12 2.78 -13.29
N MET A 63 2.38 1.94 -12.58
CA MET A 63 2.71 0.57 -12.21
C MET A 63 1.89 -0.43 -13.04
N PRO A 64 2.37 -1.68 -13.24
CA PRO A 64 1.60 -2.72 -13.94
C PRO A 64 0.22 -3.01 -13.33
N LEU A 65 0.12 -2.94 -12.00
CA LEU A 65 -1.15 -3.20 -11.30
C LEU A 65 -2.17 -2.06 -11.49
N ASP A 66 -1.75 -0.86 -11.89
CA ASP A 66 -2.63 0.30 -12.09
C ASP A 66 -3.59 0.12 -13.28
N ASP A 67 -3.29 -0.82 -14.20
CA ASP A 67 -4.20 -1.20 -15.28
C ASP A 67 -5.35 -2.12 -14.80
N TYR A 68 -5.31 -2.54 -13.52
CA TYR A 68 -6.37 -3.28 -12.84
C TYR A 68 -6.91 -2.47 -11.67
N PRO A 69 -7.30 -1.21 -11.86
CA PRO A 69 -7.83 -0.45 -10.76
C PRO A 69 -9.10 -1.16 -10.29
N TYR A 70 -9.32 -1.13 -8.99
CA TYR A 70 -10.62 -1.47 -8.40
C TYR A 70 -11.74 -0.59 -9.00
N TYR A 71 -11.38 0.54 -9.62
CA TYR A 71 -12.25 1.53 -10.26
C TYR A 71 -11.64 2.02 -11.59
N GLU A 72 -12.16 1.57 -12.74
CA GLU A 72 -11.76 2.11 -14.06
C GLU A 72 -12.16 3.59 -14.17
N GLY A 73 -11.20 4.50 -13.95
CA GLY A 73 -11.39 5.94 -14.05
C GLY A 73 -11.95 6.36 -15.41
N GLY A 74 -13.19 6.81 -15.43
CA GLY A 74 -13.83 7.31 -16.65
C GLY A 74 -15.16 8.00 -16.40
N THR A 75 -16.09 7.36 -15.70
CA THR A 75 -17.38 7.94 -15.31
C THR A 75 -18.03 7.01 -14.31
N HIS A 76 -17.75 7.15 -13.01
CA HIS A 76 -18.40 6.30 -12.02
C HIS A 76 -19.79 6.86 -11.74
N TYR A 77 -20.79 6.20 -12.34
CA TYR A 77 -22.17 6.47 -11.98
C TYR A 77 -22.40 6.24 -10.50
N GLU A 78 -21.56 5.44 -9.83
CA GLU A 78 -21.54 5.32 -8.37
C GLU A 78 -21.44 6.66 -7.64
N TYR A 79 -20.44 7.50 -7.97
CA TYR A 79 -20.29 8.79 -7.31
C TYR A 79 -21.52 9.65 -7.58
N THR A 80 -21.99 9.70 -8.83
CA THR A 80 -23.21 10.45 -9.17
C THR A 80 -24.45 9.90 -8.44
N ALA A 81 -24.58 8.58 -8.32
CA ALA A 81 -25.67 7.91 -7.63
C ALA A 81 -25.63 8.22 -6.13
N HIS A 82 -24.43 8.22 -5.54
CA HIS A 82 -24.20 8.61 -4.16
C HIS A 82 -24.60 10.06 -3.92
N GLN A 83 -24.22 10.98 -4.82
CA GLN A 83 -24.64 12.39 -4.74
C GLN A 83 -26.17 12.54 -4.80
N ILE A 84 -26.84 11.78 -5.67
CA ILE A 84 -28.31 11.78 -5.76
C ILE A 84 -28.93 11.25 -4.45
N ALA A 85 -28.46 10.12 -3.94
CA ALA A 85 -28.96 9.52 -2.71
C ALA A 85 -28.75 10.42 -1.48
N MET A 86 -27.58 11.08 -1.39
CA MET A 86 -27.30 12.09 -0.36
C MET A 86 -28.28 13.27 -0.44
N LYS A 87 -28.52 13.81 -1.65
CA LYS A 87 -29.48 14.91 -1.85
C LYS A 87 -30.90 14.51 -1.45
N GLN A 88 -31.33 13.29 -1.77
CA GLN A 88 -32.64 12.78 -1.37
C GLN A 88 -32.78 12.68 0.14
N CYS A 89 -31.78 12.12 0.83
CA CYS A 89 -31.80 12.04 2.29
C CYS A 89 -31.86 13.43 2.95
N TYR A 90 -31.03 14.39 2.52
CA TYR A 90 -31.08 15.75 3.05
C TYR A 90 -32.44 16.42 2.79
N ALA A 91 -33.06 16.17 1.64
CA ALA A 91 -34.38 16.71 1.31
C ALA A 91 -35.49 16.17 2.24
N GLU A 92 -35.41 14.90 2.67
CA GLU A 92 -36.32 14.35 3.68
C GLU A 92 -36.23 15.07 5.04
N HIS A 93 -35.03 15.56 5.36
CA HIS A 93 -34.78 16.40 6.54
C HIS A 93 -35.05 17.89 6.29
N GLY A 94 -35.60 18.25 5.13
CA GLY A 94 -35.92 19.64 4.74
C GLY A 94 -34.68 20.51 4.49
N GLN A 95 -33.52 19.89 4.26
CA GLN A 95 -32.25 20.57 4.00
C GLN A 95 -31.78 20.31 2.55
N SER A 96 -30.85 21.14 2.06
CA SER A 96 -30.18 20.93 0.78
C SER A 96 -28.77 20.41 0.99
N TYR A 97 -28.41 19.32 0.32
CA TYR A 97 -27.03 18.84 0.29
C TYR A 97 -26.24 19.51 -0.83
N THR A 98 -25.10 20.09 -0.48
CA THR A 98 -24.04 20.47 -1.41
C THR A 98 -22.81 19.68 -1.01
N ASP A 99 -22.19 18.98 -1.95
CA ASP A 99 -20.97 18.22 -1.66
C ASP A 99 -19.85 19.20 -1.24
N PRO A 100 -19.34 19.12 0.00
CA PRO A 100 -18.23 19.95 0.44
C PRO A 100 -16.95 19.67 -0.35
N ASP A 101 -16.81 18.49 -0.95
CA ASP A 101 -15.64 18.10 -1.74
C ASP A 101 -15.74 18.58 -3.19
N GLN A 102 -16.93 18.81 -3.76
CA GLN A 102 -17.04 19.42 -5.11
C GLN A 102 -16.49 20.84 -5.19
N ALA A 103 -16.46 21.57 -4.07
CA ALA A 103 -15.85 22.90 -4.00
C ALA A 103 -14.31 22.84 -3.98
N SER A 104 -13.70 21.70 -3.62
CA SER A 104 -12.25 21.52 -3.48
C SER A 104 -11.62 20.60 -4.52
N GLN A 105 -12.43 19.85 -5.28
CA GLN A 105 -11.99 19.05 -6.41
C GLN A 105 -11.67 19.96 -7.59
N SER A 106 -10.57 20.73 -7.49
CA SER A 106 -9.99 21.32 -8.69
C SER A 106 -9.75 20.18 -9.69
N GLU A 107 -10.23 20.33 -10.93
CA GLU A 107 -9.94 19.43 -12.07
C GLU A 107 -8.42 19.29 -12.36
N SER A 108 -7.56 19.82 -11.49
CA SER A 108 -6.13 20.00 -11.63
C SER A 108 -5.30 19.09 -10.71
N ALA A 109 -5.93 18.18 -9.96
CA ALA A 109 -5.23 17.11 -9.25
C ALA A 109 -4.87 16.01 -10.28
N PRO A 110 -3.59 15.63 -10.41
CA PRO A 110 -3.21 14.53 -11.29
C PRO A 110 -3.99 13.26 -10.95
N SER A 111 -4.67 12.66 -11.92
CA SER A 111 -5.30 11.35 -11.78
C SER A 111 -4.21 10.27 -11.88
N GLY A 112 -3.83 9.66 -10.76
CA GLY A 112 -2.83 8.59 -10.72
C GLY A 112 -2.08 8.52 -9.39
N ASP A 113 -1.25 7.50 -9.19
CA ASP A 113 -0.36 7.44 -8.03
C ASP A 113 0.72 8.52 -8.18
N PRO A 114 0.83 9.49 -7.25
CA PRO A 114 1.90 10.49 -7.28
C PRO A 114 3.29 9.87 -7.03
N GLY A 115 3.40 8.56 -6.78
CA GLY A 115 4.65 7.87 -6.67
C GLY A 115 5.40 8.20 -5.37
N ARG A 116 4.71 8.54 -4.29
CA ARG A 116 5.35 9.01 -3.03
C ARG A 116 5.73 7.90 -2.04
N LYS A 117 5.34 6.64 -2.29
CA LYS A 117 5.64 5.48 -1.42
C LYS A 117 7.13 5.34 -1.07
N TYR A 118 8.00 5.62 -2.05
CA TYR A 118 9.46 5.55 -1.90
C TYR A 118 10.12 6.94 -1.91
N GLY A 119 9.44 7.93 -1.32
CA GLY A 119 9.90 9.31 -1.20
C GLY A 119 9.57 10.22 -2.40
N PRO A 120 9.81 11.54 -2.29
CA PRO A 120 9.61 12.47 -3.40
C PRO A 120 10.66 12.22 -4.49
N TRP A 121 10.25 12.22 -5.75
CA TRP A 121 11.12 11.90 -6.88
C TRP A 121 11.19 13.02 -7.93
N ASN A 122 10.14 13.83 -8.03
CA ASN A 122 10.03 14.89 -9.03
C ASN A 122 10.61 16.21 -8.49
N VAL A 123 11.85 16.50 -8.88
CA VAL A 123 12.58 17.71 -8.45
C VAL A 123 11.90 18.99 -8.91
N GLU A 124 11.40 19.04 -10.14
CA GLU A 124 10.75 20.24 -10.68
C GLU A 124 9.40 20.49 -10.00
N TYR A 125 8.66 19.44 -9.69
CA TYR A 125 7.47 19.55 -8.85
C TYR A 125 7.82 20.07 -7.45
N ALA A 126 8.84 19.50 -6.80
CA ALA A 126 9.23 19.88 -5.45
C ALA A 126 9.69 21.35 -5.36
N LYS A 127 10.42 21.84 -6.37
CA LYS A 127 10.80 23.26 -6.49
C LYS A 127 9.60 24.19 -6.60
N LYS A 128 8.50 23.73 -7.21
CA LYS A 128 7.32 24.55 -7.49
C LYS A 128 6.28 24.49 -6.37
N TYR A 129 6.14 23.34 -5.72
CA TYR A 129 5.02 23.05 -4.84
C TYR A 129 5.42 22.52 -3.45
N GLY A 130 6.71 22.29 -3.19
CA GLY A 130 7.12 21.61 -1.97
C GLY A 130 6.67 20.15 -1.97
N PHE A 131 6.06 19.69 -0.88
CA PHE A 131 5.59 18.29 -0.79
C PHE A 131 4.27 18.03 -1.51
N GLN A 132 3.44 19.07 -1.66
CA GLN A 132 2.11 18.95 -2.23
C GLN A 132 1.68 20.25 -2.91
N LYS A 133 1.05 20.11 -4.09
CA LYS A 133 0.29 21.17 -4.71
C LYS A 133 -0.94 21.46 -3.85
N ARG A 134 -1.08 22.71 -3.42
CA ARG A 134 -2.19 23.16 -2.59
C ARG A 134 -3.21 23.91 -3.44
N ASP A 135 -4.49 23.68 -3.18
CA ASP A 135 -5.57 24.48 -3.75
C ASP A 135 -5.91 25.61 -2.75
N PRO A 136 -5.62 26.88 -3.08
CA PRO A 136 -5.95 28.00 -2.21
C PRO A 136 -7.47 28.16 -1.98
N ASN A 137 -8.33 27.50 -2.77
CA ASN A 137 -9.78 27.54 -2.64
C ASN A 137 -10.37 26.32 -1.91
N ALA A 138 -9.56 25.32 -1.54
CA ALA A 138 -10.08 24.15 -0.85
C ALA A 138 -10.65 24.53 0.53
N ALA A 139 -11.76 23.91 0.93
CA ALA A 139 -12.32 24.13 2.25
C ALA A 139 -11.37 23.59 3.35
N PRO A 140 -11.23 24.28 4.50
CA PRO A 140 -10.40 23.78 5.59
C PRO A 140 -10.94 22.43 6.11
N ILE A 141 -10.09 21.40 6.11
CA ILE A 141 -10.42 20.08 6.63
C ILE A 141 -10.48 20.18 8.16
N SER A 142 -11.69 20.07 8.74
CA SER A 142 -11.91 19.97 10.18
C SER A 142 -12.13 18.51 10.58
N PHE A 143 -11.26 17.97 11.43
CA PHE A 143 -11.47 16.66 12.07
C PHE A 143 -12.22 16.87 13.39
N SER A 144 -13.50 16.52 13.42
CA SER A 144 -14.30 16.43 14.65
C SER A 144 -14.24 15.02 15.22
N SER A 145 -14.15 14.91 16.55
CA SER A 145 -14.28 13.63 17.25
C SER A 145 -15.75 13.16 17.22
N PRO A 146 -16.05 11.84 17.15
CA PRO A 146 -17.42 11.32 17.14
C PRO A 146 -18.30 11.82 18.30
N GLU A 147 -17.70 12.14 19.44
CA GLU A 147 -18.38 12.61 20.65
C GLU A 147 -18.71 14.12 20.62
N SER A 148 -18.21 14.83 19.60
CA SER A 148 -18.38 16.28 19.40
C SER A 148 -19.18 16.63 18.14
N LEU A 149 -19.80 15.64 17.49
CA LEU A 149 -20.50 15.86 16.22
C LEU A 149 -21.65 16.84 16.43
N SER A 150 -21.57 17.96 15.74
CA SER A 150 -22.66 18.92 15.59
C SER A 150 -23.89 18.24 14.96
N PRO A 151 -25.10 18.80 15.14
CA PRO A 151 -26.31 18.27 14.49
C PRO A 151 -26.17 18.09 12.97
N GLU A 152 -25.38 18.94 12.31
CA GLU A 152 -25.08 18.86 10.88
C GLU A 152 -24.21 17.63 10.54
N GLU A 153 -23.23 17.31 11.37
CA GLU A 153 -22.37 16.15 11.18
C GLU A 153 -23.07 14.82 11.50
N GLN A 154 -24.01 14.85 12.44
CA GLN A 154 -24.91 13.72 12.70
C GLN A 154 -25.79 13.44 11.49
N LEU A 155 -26.42 14.48 10.92
CA LEU A 155 -27.23 14.36 9.70
C LEU A 155 -26.38 13.85 8.52
N ARG A 156 -25.16 14.36 8.36
CA ARG A 156 -24.24 13.88 7.32
C ARG A 156 -23.97 12.39 7.48
N THR A 157 -23.71 11.92 8.70
CA THR A 157 -23.43 10.51 8.98
C THR A 157 -24.66 9.64 8.68
N GLU A 158 -25.84 10.05 9.17
CA GLU A 158 -27.10 9.36 8.88
C GLU A 158 -27.37 9.26 7.37
N CYS A 159 -27.20 10.37 6.65
CA CYS A 159 -27.42 10.38 5.21
C CYS A 159 -26.36 9.60 4.43
N LEU A 160 -25.11 9.55 4.88
CA LEU A 160 -24.07 8.70 4.29
C LEU A 160 -24.43 7.22 4.44
N ASP A 161 -24.86 6.80 5.63
CA ASP A 161 -25.26 5.42 5.87
C ASP A 161 -26.51 5.06 5.05
N LYS A 162 -27.52 5.94 5.02
CA LYS A 162 -28.72 5.73 4.19
C LYS A 162 -28.40 5.71 2.69
N ALA A 163 -27.50 6.57 2.21
CA ALA A 163 -27.07 6.57 0.82
C ALA A 163 -26.39 5.25 0.45
N ARG A 164 -25.50 4.75 1.31
CA ARG A 164 -24.86 3.43 1.14
C ARG A 164 -25.88 2.31 1.09
N GLU A 165 -26.81 2.24 2.04
CA GLU A 165 -27.87 1.22 2.06
C GLU A 165 -28.74 1.26 0.80
N THR A 166 -29.08 2.47 0.32
CA THR A 166 -29.88 2.67 -0.90
C THR A 166 -29.14 2.14 -2.12
N LEU A 167 -27.85 2.46 -2.25
CA LEU A 167 -27.01 2.00 -3.35
C LEU A 167 -26.73 0.49 -3.28
N ASP A 168 -26.49 -0.06 -2.09
CA ASP A 168 -26.33 -1.50 -1.87
C ASP A 168 -27.62 -2.29 -2.17
N ALA A 169 -28.80 -1.68 -1.93
CA ALA A 169 -30.08 -2.25 -2.32
C ALA A 169 -30.29 -2.25 -3.84
N ALA A 170 -29.74 -1.27 -4.56
CA ALA A 170 -29.78 -1.22 -6.03
C ALA A 170 -28.89 -2.29 -6.68
N VAL A 171 -27.89 -2.81 -5.96
CA VAL A 171 -27.03 -3.91 -6.39
C VAL A 171 -27.62 -5.26 -5.95
N PRO A 172 -27.82 -6.24 -6.87
CA PRO A 172 -28.31 -7.57 -6.51
C PRO A 172 -27.45 -8.25 -5.43
N GLU A 173 -28.07 -8.99 -4.52
CA GLU A 173 -27.42 -9.59 -3.33
C GLU A 173 -26.16 -10.44 -3.64
N GLY A 174 -26.12 -11.12 -4.80
CA GLY A 174 -24.93 -11.88 -5.26
C GLY A 174 -23.87 -11.07 -6.02
N LYS A 175 -24.02 -9.75 -6.12
CA LYS A 175 -23.07 -8.80 -6.74
C LYS A 175 -22.58 -7.72 -5.75
N ARG A 176 -23.00 -7.80 -4.49
CA ARG A 176 -22.51 -6.93 -3.41
C ARG A 176 -21.06 -7.28 -3.10
N LEU A 177 -20.30 -6.29 -2.61
CA LEU A 177 -18.96 -6.57 -2.09
C LEU A 177 -19.14 -7.34 -0.78
N GLU A 178 -18.54 -8.52 -0.70
CA GLU A 178 -18.34 -9.15 0.60
C GLU A 178 -17.21 -8.39 1.31
N ASN A 179 -17.55 -7.60 2.32
CA ASN A 179 -16.62 -6.70 3.03
C ASN A 179 -15.45 -7.43 3.73
N ASP A 180 -15.46 -8.76 3.79
CA ASP A 180 -14.50 -9.57 4.55
C ASP A 180 -13.41 -10.25 3.68
N VAL A 181 -13.43 -10.10 2.35
CA VAL A 181 -12.44 -10.71 1.45
C VAL A 181 -11.47 -9.67 0.91
N GLN A 182 -10.18 -9.83 1.22
CA GLN A 182 -9.11 -9.00 0.62
C GLN A 182 -9.16 -9.13 -0.91
N SER A 183 -9.34 -8.01 -1.62
CA SER A 183 -9.37 -8.00 -3.09
C SER A 183 -8.08 -8.57 -3.69
N THR A 184 -8.18 -9.16 -4.88
CA THR A 184 -6.99 -9.67 -5.58
C THR A 184 -5.97 -8.56 -5.81
N TYR A 185 -6.43 -7.35 -6.14
CA TYR A 185 -5.60 -6.15 -6.20
C TYR A 185 -4.81 -5.91 -4.90
N SER A 186 -5.50 -5.83 -3.76
CA SER A 186 -4.86 -5.56 -2.45
C SER A 186 -3.86 -6.65 -2.09
N ARG A 187 -4.16 -7.91 -2.41
CA ARG A 187 -3.23 -9.02 -2.18
C ARG A 187 -1.95 -8.84 -3.01
N ILE A 188 -2.06 -8.55 -4.30
CA ILE A 188 -0.89 -8.37 -5.17
C ILE A 188 -0.04 -7.18 -4.69
N SER A 189 -0.69 -6.04 -4.39
CA SER A 189 -0.02 -4.85 -3.88
C SER A 189 0.73 -5.14 -2.57
N THR A 190 0.10 -5.86 -1.64
CA THR A 190 0.71 -6.25 -0.36
C THR A 190 1.89 -7.20 -0.55
N GLU A 191 1.72 -8.25 -1.36
CA GLU A 191 2.78 -9.24 -1.61
C GLU A 191 4.00 -8.61 -2.29
N ALA A 192 3.79 -7.80 -3.33
CA ALA A 192 4.86 -7.11 -4.05
C ALA A 192 5.54 -6.05 -3.15
N GLY A 193 4.76 -5.24 -2.43
CA GLY A 193 5.29 -4.24 -1.50
C GLY A 193 6.15 -4.86 -0.39
N ASN A 194 5.67 -5.94 0.24
CA ASN A 194 6.43 -6.66 1.27
C ASN A 194 7.74 -7.23 0.72
N ALA A 195 7.74 -7.72 -0.51
CA ALA A 195 8.95 -8.22 -1.16
C ALA A 195 9.99 -7.11 -1.42
N VAL A 196 9.55 -5.87 -1.69
CA VAL A 196 10.45 -4.69 -1.79
C VAL A 196 11.02 -4.32 -0.43
N TYR A 197 10.18 -4.14 0.60
CA TYR A 197 10.63 -3.76 1.95
C TYR A 197 11.57 -4.80 2.57
N GLY A 198 11.37 -6.09 2.26
CA GLY A 198 12.26 -7.18 2.68
C GLY A 198 13.56 -7.29 1.87
N SER A 199 13.73 -6.49 0.81
CA SER A 199 14.86 -6.64 -0.11
C SER A 199 16.16 -6.04 0.41
N LYS A 200 17.30 -6.60 -0.04
CA LYS A 200 18.62 -6.01 0.20
C LYS A 200 18.74 -4.65 -0.47
N LEU A 201 18.18 -4.50 -1.67
CA LEU A 201 18.22 -3.27 -2.47
C LEU A 201 17.58 -2.09 -1.71
N HIS A 202 16.40 -2.30 -1.12
CA HIS A 202 15.72 -1.30 -0.28
C HIS A 202 16.64 -0.76 0.80
N ARG A 203 17.22 -1.63 1.63
CA ARG A 203 18.12 -1.21 2.71
C ARG A 203 19.35 -0.46 2.20
N GLU A 204 19.94 -0.91 1.08
CA GLU A 204 21.12 -0.25 0.50
C GLU A 204 20.81 1.15 -0.04
N LEU A 205 19.66 1.32 -0.70
CA LEU A 205 19.22 2.62 -1.20
C LEU A 205 18.83 3.55 -0.06
N GLU A 206 18.21 3.01 0.99
CA GLU A 206 17.79 3.77 2.17
C GLU A 206 18.99 4.38 2.88
N GLU A 207 20.05 3.59 3.12
CA GLU A 207 21.28 4.11 3.74
C GLU A 207 21.99 5.15 2.86
N LYS A 208 22.02 4.96 1.54
CA LYS A 208 22.58 5.96 0.60
C LYS A 208 21.77 7.26 0.60
N TRP A 209 20.44 7.15 0.64
CA TRP A 209 19.56 8.31 0.68
C TRP A 209 19.72 9.09 1.98
N LYS A 210 19.73 8.39 3.13
CA LYS A 210 19.99 8.98 4.45
C LYS A 210 21.30 9.76 4.46
N GLN A 211 22.37 9.17 3.92
CA GLN A 211 23.66 9.86 3.81
C GLN A 211 23.57 11.13 2.97
N CYS A 212 22.94 11.07 1.79
CA CYS A 212 22.78 12.24 0.92
C CYS A 212 22.04 13.40 1.60
N VAL A 213 20.95 13.07 2.30
CA VAL A 213 20.11 14.04 3.01
C VAL A 213 20.87 14.65 4.19
N SER A 214 21.60 13.83 4.95
CA SER A 214 22.49 14.29 6.03
C SER A 214 23.63 15.19 5.55
N ASP A 215 24.28 14.85 4.43
CA ASP A 215 25.33 15.67 3.82
C ASP A 215 24.83 17.06 3.39
N ARG A 216 23.52 17.20 3.19
CA ARG A 216 22.83 18.45 2.83
C ARG A 216 22.18 19.14 4.02
N GLY A 217 22.48 18.70 5.24
CA GLY A 217 22.10 19.36 6.49
C GLY A 217 20.67 19.09 6.94
N LEU A 218 20.07 17.98 6.51
CA LEU A 218 18.76 17.51 6.99
C LEU A 218 18.91 16.23 7.83
N THR A 219 17.94 15.96 8.70
CA THR A 219 17.95 14.78 9.58
C THR A 219 16.99 13.74 9.00
N PRO A 220 17.48 12.58 8.51
CA PRO A 220 16.58 11.53 8.02
C PRO A 220 15.73 10.95 9.16
N ASN A 221 14.44 10.78 8.92
CA ASN A 221 13.56 10.13 9.89
C ASN A 221 13.82 8.61 9.97
N LYS A 222 13.23 7.95 10.97
CA LYS A 222 13.36 6.49 11.15
C LYS A 222 12.82 5.66 9.99
N ALA A 223 11.94 6.21 9.16
CA ALA A 223 11.37 5.51 8.01
C ALA A 223 12.30 5.55 6.78
N GLY A 224 13.26 6.47 6.72
CA GLY A 224 14.28 6.51 5.66
C GLY A 224 13.84 7.11 4.32
N TYR A 225 12.71 7.83 4.30
CA TYR A 225 12.12 8.43 3.08
C TYR A 225 11.70 9.90 3.25
N VAL A 226 11.78 10.41 4.47
CA VAL A 226 11.35 11.75 4.86
C VAL A 226 12.34 12.33 5.88
N ALA A 227 12.62 13.62 5.81
CA ALA A 227 13.44 14.30 6.82
C ALA A 227 12.59 14.71 8.04
N GLU A 228 13.15 14.71 9.24
CA GLU A 228 12.45 15.10 10.48
C GLU A 228 11.98 16.56 10.43
N GLU A 229 12.72 17.42 9.73
CA GLU A 229 12.39 18.83 9.50
C GLU A 229 11.24 19.01 8.50
N SER A 230 10.78 17.94 7.85
CA SER A 230 9.66 18.02 6.92
C SER A 230 8.40 18.44 7.69
N PRO A 231 7.72 19.53 7.28
CA PRO A 231 6.53 20.03 7.96
C PRO A 231 5.34 19.06 7.90
N LEU A 232 5.45 17.94 7.18
CA LEU A 232 4.45 16.88 7.05
C LEU A 232 3.89 16.37 8.39
N ASN A 233 4.63 16.48 9.51
CA ASN A 233 4.13 16.08 10.84
C ASN A 233 3.66 17.25 11.73
N GLU A 234 4.17 18.48 11.54
CA GLU A 234 3.88 19.62 12.43
C GLU A 234 2.88 20.63 11.83
N GLN A 235 2.83 20.80 10.50
CA GLN A 235 1.76 21.57 9.83
C GLN A 235 0.39 20.90 9.97
N LEU A 236 0.34 19.57 10.21
CA LEU A 236 -0.89 18.85 10.57
C LEU A 236 -1.55 19.40 11.85
N SER A 237 -0.83 20.15 12.68
CA SER A 237 -1.28 20.58 14.01
C SER A 237 -1.41 22.10 14.23
N LYS A 238 -1.03 22.97 13.29
CA LYS A 238 -1.00 24.44 13.53
C LYS A 238 -1.77 25.26 12.49
N ASN A 239 -2.94 25.76 12.90
CA ASN A 239 -3.69 27.00 12.59
C ASN A 239 -3.61 27.74 11.23
N GLY A 240 -3.13 27.15 10.13
CA GLY A 240 -3.23 27.72 8.76
C GLY A 240 -3.96 26.81 7.76
N GLY A 241 -4.14 25.53 8.08
CA GLY A 241 -4.76 24.53 7.20
C GLY A 241 -3.90 24.16 5.97
N PHE A 242 -4.35 23.17 5.20
CA PHE A 242 -3.65 22.64 4.01
C PHE A 242 -3.56 23.61 2.82
N ASN A 243 -4.06 24.85 2.96
CA ASN A 243 -4.37 25.75 1.85
C ASN A 243 -3.36 26.89 1.68
N GLU A 244 -2.51 27.18 2.69
CA GLU A 244 -1.47 28.19 2.56
C GLU A 244 -0.33 27.70 1.63
N PRO A 245 0.19 28.52 0.70
CA PRO A 245 1.30 28.11 -0.17
C PRO A 245 2.49 27.54 0.61
N ALA A 246 3.21 26.59 -0.02
CA ALA A 246 4.42 26.01 0.55
C ALA A 246 5.42 27.11 0.96
N SER A 247 5.97 27.01 2.17
CA SER A 247 7.01 27.95 2.62
C SER A 247 8.31 27.73 1.83
N GLU A 248 9.17 28.76 1.80
CA GLU A 248 10.50 28.62 1.16
C GLU A 248 11.32 27.46 1.77
N GLU A 249 11.18 27.25 3.09
CA GLU A 249 11.86 26.15 3.77
C GLU A 249 11.26 24.78 3.41
N GLU A 250 9.94 24.69 3.25
CA GLU A 250 9.31 23.46 2.76
C GLU A 250 9.78 23.12 1.35
N ILE A 251 9.79 24.10 0.44
CA ILE A 251 10.27 23.94 -0.92
C ILE A 251 11.73 23.48 -0.91
N ARG A 252 12.58 24.11 -0.08
CA ARG A 252 13.99 23.72 0.08
C ARG A 252 14.13 22.27 0.53
N ILE A 253 13.43 21.85 1.59
CA ILE A 253 13.50 20.49 2.13
C ILE A 253 13.01 19.47 1.10
N ALA A 254 11.83 19.69 0.51
CA ALA A 254 11.26 18.80 -0.50
C ALA A 254 12.19 18.65 -1.72
N THR A 255 12.79 19.76 -2.16
CA THR A 255 13.75 19.76 -3.27
C THR A 255 15.00 18.95 -2.93
N ILE A 256 15.59 19.14 -1.74
CA ILE A 256 16.76 18.37 -1.30
C ILE A 256 16.43 16.86 -1.29
N MET A 257 15.28 16.48 -0.76
CA MET A 257 14.85 15.08 -0.70
C MET A 257 14.65 14.48 -2.08
N ALA A 258 14.01 15.21 -3.00
CA ALA A 258 13.80 14.78 -4.38
C ALA A 258 15.12 14.64 -5.14
N GLU A 259 16.04 15.60 -4.99
CA GLU A 259 17.36 15.54 -5.60
C GLU A 259 18.19 14.38 -5.06
N CYS A 260 18.13 14.11 -3.75
CA CYS A 260 18.79 12.94 -3.17
C CYS A 260 18.19 11.64 -3.70
N ASN A 261 16.86 11.53 -3.82
CA ASN A 261 16.22 10.37 -4.43
C ASN A 261 16.65 10.17 -5.88
N GLN A 262 16.71 11.24 -6.67
CA GLN A 262 17.19 11.19 -8.05
C GLN A 262 18.67 10.79 -8.13
N GLN A 263 19.52 11.35 -7.24
CA GLN A 263 20.96 11.07 -7.20
C GLN A 263 21.27 9.60 -6.86
N VAL A 264 20.56 9.02 -5.89
CA VAL A 264 20.78 7.61 -5.51
C VAL A 264 19.93 6.64 -6.35
N GLY A 265 18.99 7.17 -7.13
CA GLY A 265 18.03 6.42 -7.95
C GLY A 265 17.04 5.59 -7.12
N MET A 266 16.71 6.01 -5.90
CA MET A 266 15.96 5.18 -4.94
C MET A 266 14.54 4.89 -5.43
N SER A 267 13.75 5.94 -5.69
CA SER A 267 12.34 5.77 -6.07
C SER A 267 12.21 4.93 -7.34
N GLN A 268 12.94 5.25 -8.41
CA GLN A 268 12.90 4.48 -9.66
C GLN A 268 13.23 3.00 -9.43
N GLN A 269 14.34 2.69 -8.73
CA GLN A 269 14.75 1.30 -8.52
C GLN A 269 13.77 0.50 -7.66
N LEU A 270 13.13 1.13 -6.68
CA LEU A 270 12.16 0.46 -5.80
C LEU A 270 10.81 0.26 -6.47
N TYR A 271 10.33 1.24 -7.25
CA TYR A 271 9.14 1.05 -8.07
C TYR A 271 9.36 0.04 -9.20
N ASP A 272 10.53 0.04 -9.85
CA ASP A 272 10.88 -1.01 -10.80
C ASP A 272 10.86 -2.38 -10.13
N LEU A 273 11.50 -2.52 -8.97
CA LEU A 273 11.51 -3.78 -8.24
C LEU A 273 10.08 -4.23 -7.87
N GLU A 274 9.21 -3.31 -7.44
CA GLU A 274 7.82 -3.61 -7.18
C GLU A 274 7.09 -4.07 -8.45
N ALA A 275 7.29 -3.38 -9.58
CA ALA A 275 6.69 -3.72 -10.87
C ALA A 275 7.12 -5.13 -11.33
N GLN A 276 8.39 -5.49 -11.12
CA GLN A 276 8.93 -6.81 -11.40
C GLN A 276 8.27 -7.91 -10.57
N TYR A 277 7.89 -7.63 -9.31
CA TYR A 277 7.12 -8.56 -8.47
C TYR A 277 5.63 -8.59 -8.82
N GLN A 278 5.06 -7.46 -9.21
CA GLN A 278 3.64 -7.38 -9.58
C GLN A 278 3.34 -8.21 -10.83
N MET A 279 4.20 -8.18 -11.86
CA MET A 279 3.87 -8.82 -13.14
C MET A 279 3.63 -10.34 -13.05
N PRO A 280 4.50 -11.16 -12.41
CA PRO A 280 4.22 -12.58 -12.21
C PRO A 280 2.95 -12.83 -11.38
N LEU A 281 2.68 -11.99 -10.37
CA LEU A 281 1.48 -12.07 -9.56
C LEU A 281 0.20 -11.73 -10.35
N ILE A 282 0.25 -10.72 -11.22
CA ILE A 282 -0.83 -10.39 -12.16
C ILE A 282 -1.10 -11.58 -13.07
N ARG A 283 -0.05 -12.16 -13.68
CA ARG A 283 -0.21 -13.36 -14.53
C ARG A 283 -0.84 -14.53 -13.76
N LYS A 284 -0.43 -14.74 -12.50
CA LYS A 284 -0.96 -15.78 -11.62
C LYS A 284 -2.44 -15.58 -11.29
N TYR A 285 -2.87 -14.33 -11.08
CA TYR A 285 -4.23 -13.99 -10.67
C TYR A 285 -5.08 -13.31 -11.76
N GLN A 286 -4.67 -13.43 -13.03
CA GLN A 286 -5.31 -12.74 -14.16
C GLN A 286 -6.82 -13.00 -14.20
N ALA A 287 -7.23 -14.26 -14.07
CA ALA A 287 -8.63 -14.63 -14.14
C ALA A 287 -9.46 -13.99 -13.01
N GLN A 288 -8.90 -13.90 -11.80
CA GLN A 288 -9.57 -13.26 -10.67
C GLN A 288 -9.66 -11.74 -10.85
N LEU A 289 -8.58 -11.09 -11.31
CA LEU A 289 -8.57 -9.66 -11.62
C LEU A 289 -9.63 -9.31 -12.67
N GLU A 290 -9.75 -10.11 -13.74
CA GLU A 290 -10.78 -9.91 -14.77
C GLU A 290 -12.20 -10.14 -14.26
N GLN A 291 -12.37 -11.13 -13.38
CA GLN A 291 -13.66 -11.41 -12.76
C GLN A 291 -14.10 -10.25 -11.85
N GLU A 292 -13.20 -9.75 -11.00
CA GLU A 292 -13.44 -8.57 -10.14
C GLU A 292 -13.77 -7.34 -10.99
N ARG A 293 -12.97 -7.04 -12.02
CA ARG A 293 -13.24 -5.95 -12.95
C ARG A 293 -14.58 -6.07 -13.66
N LYS A 294 -14.99 -7.29 -14.04
CA LYS A 294 -16.32 -7.52 -14.63
C LYS A 294 -17.42 -7.27 -13.60
N ALA A 295 -17.27 -7.74 -12.37
CA ALA A 295 -18.25 -7.51 -11.31
C ALA A 295 -18.43 -6.01 -11.01
N GLU A 296 -17.33 -5.25 -10.98
CA GLU A 296 -17.38 -3.79 -10.79
C GLU A 296 -18.07 -3.08 -11.95
N ARG A 297 -17.80 -3.46 -13.21
CA ARG A 297 -18.53 -2.90 -14.37
C ARG A 297 -20.02 -3.20 -14.30
N GLU A 298 -20.40 -4.42 -13.92
CA GLU A 298 -21.81 -4.78 -13.75
C GLU A 298 -22.48 -4.02 -12.58
N ARG A 299 -21.72 -3.64 -11.54
CA ARG A 299 -22.19 -2.78 -10.45
C ARG A 299 -22.36 -1.33 -10.91
N ASP A 300 -21.39 -0.78 -11.62
CA ASP A 300 -21.47 0.59 -12.15
C ASP A 300 -22.62 0.75 -13.17
N GLU A 301 -22.92 -0.29 -13.95
CA GLU A 301 -24.14 -0.33 -14.79
C GLU A 301 -25.44 -0.24 -13.97
N LYS A 302 -25.47 -0.74 -12.72
CA LYS A 302 -26.61 -0.59 -11.82
C LYS A 302 -26.71 0.83 -11.27
N PHE A 303 -25.58 1.43 -10.91
CA PHE A 303 -25.57 2.84 -10.54
C PHE A 303 -25.98 3.73 -11.69
N LYS A 304 -25.61 3.38 -12.93
CA LYS A 304 -26.12 4.07 -14.12
C LYS A 304 -27.64 4.03 -14.20
N GLN A 305 -28.25 2.86 -14.00
CA GLN A 305 -29.72 2.74 -13.97
C GLN A 305 -30.34 3.62 -12.88
N TYR A 306 -29.80 3.55 -11.67
CA TYR A 306 -30.23 4.39 -10.55
C TYR A 306 -30.16 5.89 -10.89
N VAL A 307 -29.04 6.35 -11.44
CA VAL A 307 -28.85 7.75 -11.85
C VAL A 307 -29.90 8.17 -12.86
N MET A 308 -30.17 7.34 -13.87
CA MET A 308 -31.18 7.65 -14.90
C MET A 308 -32.62 7.68 -14.37
N GLU A 309 -32.92 6.91 -13.32
CA GLU A 309 -34.25 6.86 -12.69
C GLU A 309 -34.50 8.02 -11.71
N HIS A 310 -33.44 8.66 -11.21
CA HIS A 310 -33.49 9.64 -10.13
C HIS A 310 -32.87 11.01 -10.48
N GLN A 311 -32.59 11.24 -11.76
CA GLN A 311 -32.29 12.57 -12.34
C GLN A 311 -33.57 13.32 -12.70
#